data_AF-X1G4Q5-F1
#
_entry.id   AF-X1G4Q5-F1
#
_cell.length_a   1.000
_cell.length_b   1.000
_cell.length_c   1.000
_cell.angle_alpha   90.00
_cell.angle_beta   90.00
_cell.angle_gamma   90.00
#
_symmetry.space_group_name_H-M   'P 1'
#
loop_
_entity.id
_entity.type
_entity.pdbx_description
1 polymer ?
#
loop_
_entity_poly.entity_id
_entity_poly.type
_entity_poly.pdbx_seq_one_letter_code
_entity_poly.pdbx_strand_id
1 'polypeptide(L)'
;MRSITRNSGANTFLVALSATISIPPIKPDIMTVAKGITSAYFPLGVVVFNDRVYQGVRGVITSGFTYDGHPVGCAVATKTMEIYVRDKIAEKVTKVSKHLIDRLNAEFLPLPCVGEVTGLGLMG
;
A
#
# COMPACT_ATOMS: atom_id res chain seq x y z
N MET A 1 -8.45 -16.01 7.69
CA MET A 1 -7.68 -15.10 8.56
C MET A 1 -6.50 -15.90 9.11
N ARG A 2 -5.29 -15.79 8.53
CA ARG A 2 -4.08 -16.38 9.13
C ARG A 2 -3.36 -15.28 9.89
N SER A 3 -3.11 -15.59 11.16
CA SER A 3 -2.35 -14.83 12.15
C SER A 3 -1.23 -13.95 11.58
N ILE A 4 -1.10 -12.73 12.09
CA ILE A 4 0.14 -11.94 12.03
C ILE A 4 1.14 -12.65 12.95
N THR A 5 1.73 -13.75 12.49
CA THR A 5 2.81 -14.42 13.21
C THR A 5 4.10 -13.67 12.98
N ARG A 6 4.61 -13.03 14.02
CA ARG A 6 5.99 -12.57 14.13
C ARG A 6 6.90 -13.81 14.05
N ASN A 7 7.55 -14.03 12.91
CA ASN A 7 8.53 -15.11 12.79
C ASN A 7 9.81 -14.66 13.50
N SER A 8 10.19 -15.33 14.57
CA SER A 8 11.29 -14.96 15.49
C SER A 8 12.70 -15.11 14.90
N GLY A 9 12.86 -15.05 13.57
CA GLY A 9 14.14 -15.23 12.88
C GLY A 9 14.31 -14.41 11.60
N ALA A 10 13.34 -13.59 11.20
CA ALA A 10 13.46 -12.68 10.06
C ALA A 10 12.69 -11.39 10.34
N ASN A 11 13.34 -10.24 10.16
CA ASN A 11 12.72 -8.90 10.25
C ASN A 11 11.73 -8.62 9.10
N THR A 12 11.03 -9.64 8.60
CA THR A 12 10.10 -9.55 7.48
C THR A 12 8.69 -9.31 8.02
N PHE A 13 8.21 -8.07 7.93
CA PHE A 13 6.79 -7.77 8.09
C PHE A 13 6.02 -8.28 6.86
N LEU A 14 5.57 -9.53 6.92
CA LEU A 14 4.70 -10.13 5.91
C LEU A 14 3.25 -9.73 6.20
N VAL A 15 2.81 -8.61 5.62
CA VAL A 15 1.40 -8.22 5.62
C VAL A 15 0.72 -8.88 4.42
N ALA A 16 0.12 -10.06 4.63
CA ALA A 16 -0.77 -10.68 3.65
C ALA A 16 -2.15 -10.01 3.71
N LEU A 17 -2.31 -8.85 3.06
CA LEU A 17 -3.61 -8.23 2.82
C LEU A 17 -4.28 -8.93 1.64
N SER A 18 -5.16 -9.90 1.93
CA SER A 18 -6.19 -10.29 0.97
C SER A 18 -7.32 -9.26 1.07
N ALA A 19 -7.13 -8.12 0.41
CA ALA A 19 -8.20 -7.20 0.08
C ALA A 19 -8.39 -7.26 -1.44
N THR A 20 -9.56 -7.72 -1.88
CA THR A 20 -9.93 -7.81 -3.29
C THR A 20 -10.12 -6.41 -3.86
N ILE A 21 -9.01 -5.73 -4.15
CA ILE A 21 -8.96 -4.65 -5.15
C ILE A 21 -8.53 -5.34 -6.44
N SER A 22 -9.29 -5.13 -7.52
CA SER A 22 -9.13 -5.77 -8.83
C SER A 22 -7.87 -5.30 -9.58
N ILE A 23 -6.71 -5.47 -8.96
CA ILE A 23 -5.40 -5.41 -9.61
C ILE A 23 -5.09 -6.86 -10.00
N PRO A 24 -4.63 -7.15 -11.23
CA PRO A 24 -4.19 -8.50 -11.58
C PRO A 24 -3.20 -9.00 -10.51
N PRO A 25 -3.18 -10.31 -10.18
CA PRO A 25 -2.36 -10.82 -9.11
C PRO A 25 -0.87 -10.71 -9.47
N ILE A 26 -0.27 -9.57 -9.13
CA ILE A 26 1.16 -9.32 -9.25
C ILE A 26 1.82 -9.90 -8.01
N LYS A 27 2.84 -10.74 -8.22
CA LYS A 27 3.72 -11.24 -7.17
C LYS A 27 5.09 -10.58 -7.33
N PRO A 28 5.32 -9.40 -6.73
CA PRO A 28 6.57 -8.68 -6.91
C PRO A 28 7.71 -9.39 -6.16
N ASP A 29 8.90 -9.36 -6.75
CA ASP A 29 10.14 -9.72 -6.06
C ASP A 29 10.59 -8.62 -5.08
N ILE A 30 10.38 -7.36 -5.49
CA ILE A 30 10.69 -6.15 -4.72
C ILE A 30 9.51 -5.19 -4.87
N MET A 31 9.07 -4.57 -3.78
CA MET A 31 8.00 -3.59 -3.76
C MET A 31 8.40 -2.36 -2.94
N THR A 32 8.14 -1.17 -3.47
CA THR A 32 8.38 0.11 -2.78
C THR A 32 7.06 0.67 -2.25
N VAL A 33 7.08 1.16 -1.01
CA VAL A 33 5.91 1.69 -0.31
C VAL A 33 6.30 2.96 0.44
N ALA A 34 5.45 3.99 0.37
CA ALA A 34 5.61 5.24 1.10
C ALA A 34 4.20 5.85 1.28
N LYS A 35 4.08 7.18 1.38
CA LYS A 35 2.82 7.94 1.37
C LYS A 35 1.75 7.34 2.31
N GLY A 36 0.84 6.52 1.76
CA GLY A 36 -0.24 5.87 2.48
C GLY A 36 0.19 4.94 3.61
N ILE A 37 1.44 4.47 3.66
CA ILE A 37 1.96 3.60 4.73
C ILE A 37 1.88 4.25 6.12
N THR A 38 2.00 5.57 6.19
CA THR A 38 1.84 6.37 7.42
C THR A 38 0.69 7.37 7.30
N SER A 39 -0.10 7.31 6.22
CA SER A 39 -1.07 8.37 5.84
C SER A 39 -0.48 9.79 5.94
N ALA A 40 0.81 9.95 5.63
CA ALA A 40 1.58 11.20 5.77
C ALA A 40 1.74 11.77 7.19
N TYR A 41 1.38 11.04 8.26
CA TYR A 41 1.62 11.49 9.64
C TYR A 41 3.10 11.51 10.04
N PHE A 42 3.93 10.71 9.36
CA PHE A 42 5.38 10.66 9.57
C PHE A 42 6.09 10.26 8.26
N PRO A 43 7.26 10.85 7.93
CA PRO A 43 8.02 10.48 6.74
C PRO A 43 8.58 9.06 6.90
N LEU A 44 8.12 8.13 6.06
CA LEU A 44 8.62 6.75 6.03
C LEU A 44 8.55 6.19 4.62
N GLY A 45 9.67 5.66 4.16
CA GLY A 45 9.76 4.80 2.98
C GLY A 45 10.05 3.36 3.40
N VAL A 46 9.51 2.39 2.66
CA VAL A 46 9.66 0.96 2.92
C VAL A 46 9.98 0.26 1.60
N VAL A 47 10.98 -0.60 1.63
CA VAL A 47 11.26 -1.56 0.55
C VAL A 47 10.98 -2.95 1.08
N VAL A 48 10.10 -3.68 0.40
CA VAL A 48 9.70 -5.04 0.73
C VAL A 48 10.37 -5.98 -0.25
N PHE A 49 11.08 -6.99 0.26
CA PHE A 49 11.67 -8.07 -0.51
C PHE A 49 10.89 -9.35 -0.27
N ASN A 50 10.73 -10.18 -1.31
CA ASN A 50 10.33 -11.57 -1.09
C ASN A 50 11.50 -12.39 -0.51
N ASP A 51 11.20 -13.61 -0.05
CA ASP A 51 12.21 -14.47 0.57
C ASP A 51 13.37 -14.80 -0.38
N ARG A 52 13.09 -15.05 -1.66
CA ARG A 52 14.11 -15.38 -2.67
C ARG A 52 15.16 -14.27 -2.78
N VAL A 53 14.71 -13.01 -2.92
CA VAL A 53 15.61 -11.86 -3.02
C VAL A 53 16.29 -11.60 -1.68
N TYR A 54 15.54 -11.64 -0.57
CA TYR A 54 16.11 -11.40 0.76
C TYR A 54 17.26 -12.36 1.08
N GLN A 55 17.11 -13.66 0.79
CA GLN A 55 18.20 -14.63 1.02
C GLN A 55 19.44 -14.32 0.17
N GLY A 56 19.26 -13.82 -1.05
CA GLY A 56 20.38 -13.45 -1.93
C GLY A 56 21.14 -12.19 -1.50
N VAL A 57 20.48 -11.28 -0.77
CA VAL A 57 21.08 -9.99 -0.34
C VAL A 57 21.38 -9.93 1.17
N ARG A 58 20.94 -10.91 1.95
CA ARG A 58 21.14 -10.96 3.40
C ARG A 58 22.63 -10.92 3.72
N GLY A 59 23.02 -10.00 4.61
CA GLY A 59 24.42 -9.78 5.00
C GLY A 59 25.23 -8.92 4.01
N VAL A 60 24.66 -8.55 2.87
CA VAL A 60 25.29 -7.71 1.84
C VAL A 60 24.62 -6.33 1.73
N ILE A 61 23.45 -6.14 2.35
CA ILE A 61 22.82 -4.82 2.47
C ILE A 61 23.70 -3.94 3.37
N THR A 62 24.55 -3.14 2.74
CA THR A 62 25.43 -2.15 3.39
C THR A 62 24.84 -0.73 3.37
N SER A 63 23.69 -0.55 2.70
CA SER A 63 22.93 0.69 2.67
C SER A 63 22.17 0.86 3.98
N GLY A 64 22.43 1.96 4.69
CA GLY A 64 21.65 2.41 5.82
C GLY A 64 21.57 3.93 5.84
N PHE A 65 20.38 4.47 6.00
CA PHE A 65 20.16 5.90 6.21
C PHE A 65 20.15 6.21 7.71
N THR A 66 20.47 7.45 8.08
CA THR A 66 20.51 7.91 9.48
C THR A 66 19.22 7.62 10.25
N TYR A 67 18.07 7.65 9.58
CA TYR A 67 16.75 7.42 10.17
C TYR A 67 16.11 6.09 9.76
N ASP A 68 16.90 5.13 9.26
CA ASP A 68 16.38 3.81 8.95
C ASP A 68 15.83 3.13 10.19
N GLY A 69 14.64 2.55 10.06
CA GLY A 69 13.95 1.90 11.17
C GLY A 69 13.52 2.87 12.29
N HIS A 70 13.32 4.16 11.99
CA HIS A 70 12.93 5.15 13.00
C HIS A 70 11.69 4.69 13.79
N PRO A 71 11.79 4.51 15.12
CA PRO A 71 10.76 3.82 15.91
C PRO A 71 9.39 4.53 15.87
N VAL A 72 9.39 5.87 15.83
CA VAL A 72 8.15 6.65 15.66
C VAL A 72 7.49 6.38 14.31
N GLY A 73 8.26 6.32 13.21
CA GLY A 73 7.72 6.01 11.89
C GLY A 73 7.13 4.61 11.83
N CYS A 74 7.81 3.61 12.42
CA CYS A 74 7.31 2.25 12.53
C CYS A 74 6.02 2.14 13.36
N ALA A 75 5.92 2.88 14.47
CA ALA A 75 4.72 2.92 15.31
C ALA A 75 3.53 3.55 14.57
N VAL A 76 3.76 4.67 13.87
CA VAL A 76 2.75 5.33 13.04
C VAL A 76 2.28 4.40 11.93
N ALA A 77 3.21 3.77 11.19
CA ALA A 77 2.86 2.85 10.11
C ALA A 77 2.03 1.66 10.59
N THR A 78 2.42 1.06 11.73
CA THR A 78 1.64 -0.03 12.35
C THR A 78 0.22 0.44 12.66
N LYS A 79 0.09 1.63 13.27
CA LYS A 79 -1.23 2.17 13.62
C LYS A 79 -2.08 2.50 12.39
N THR A 80 -1.49 3.06 11.35
CA THR A 80 -2.15 3.32 10.07
C THR A 80 -2.71 2.03 9.46
N MET A 81 -1.92 0.96 9.43
CA MET A 81 -2.37 -0.32 8.89
C MET A 81 -3.49 -0.95 9.72
N GLU A 82 -3.44 -0.85 11.05
CA GLU A 82 -4.54 -1.26 11.92
C GLU A 82 -5.84 -0.52 11.58
N ILE A 83 -5.76 0.79 11.39
CA ILE A 83 -6.92 1.64 11.04
C ILE A 83 -7.48 1.22 9.68
N TYR A 84 -6.64 1.01 8.67
CA TYR A 84 -7.08 0.60 7.33
C TYR A 84 -7.87 -0.71 7.36
N VAL A 85 -7.42 -1.69 8.15
CA VAL A 85 -8.10 -2.99 8.31
C VAL A 85 -9.36 -2.85 9.15
N ARG A 86 -9.26 -2.21 10.33
CA ARG A 86 -10.39 -2.02 11.25
C ARG A 86 -11.56 -1.30 10.58
N ASP A 87 -11.24 -0.24 9.83
CA ASP A 87 -12.24 0.64 9.23
C ASP A 87 -12.62 0.22 7.82
N LYS A 88 -12.07 -0.89 7.30
CA LYS A 88 -12.38 -1.45 5.97
C LYS A 88 -12.24 -0.41 4.86
N ILE A 89 -11.11 0.30 4.89
CA ILE A 89 -10.88 1.46 4.01
C ILE A 89 -10.88 1.04 2.53
N ALA A 90 -10.28 -0.10 2.20
CA ALA A 90 -10.29 -0.63 0.83
C ALA A 90 -11.72 -0.85 0.31
N GLU A 91 -12.58 -1.49 1.11
CA GLU A 91 -13.96 -1.76 0.73
C GLU A 91 -14.79 -0.49 0.63
N LYS A 92 -14.55 0.49 1.51
CA LYS A 92 -15.18 1.82 1.43
C LYS A 92 -14.77 2.54 0.15
N VAL A 93 -13.48 2.51 -0.20
CA VAL A 93 -12.96 3.08 -1.45
C VAL A 93 -13.68 2.48 -2.65
N THR A 94 -13.79 1.15 -2.73
CA THR A 94 -14.51 0.48 -3.83
C THR A 94 -15.97 0.92 -3.96
N LYS A 95 -16.66 1.17 -2.84
CA LYS A 95 -18.05 1.64 -2.85
C LYS A 95 -18.17 3.10 -3.30
N VAL A 96 -17.33 3.97 -2.77
CA VAL A 96 -17.40 5.42 -3.04
C VAL A 96 -16.86 5.75 -4.43
N SER A 97 -15.83 5.05 -4.90
CA SER A 97 -15.22 5.27 -6.21
C SER A 97 -16.18 5.10 -7.37
N LYS A 98 -17.12 4.15 -7.25
CA LYS A 98 -18.13 3.95 -8.29
C LYS A 98 -18.96 5.21 -8.50
N HIS A 99 -19.42 5.82 -7.42
CA HIS A 99 -20.19 7.06 -7.49
C HIS A 99 -19.37 8.20 -8.12
N LEU A 100 -18.09 8.34 -7.71
CA LEU A 100 -17.18 9.35 -8.26
C LEU A 100 -17.03 9.19 -9.78
N ILE A 101 -16.69 7.99 -10.26
CA ILE A 101 -16.47 7.73 -11.69
C ILE A 101 -17.77 7.89 -12.49
N ASP A 102 -18.91 7.42 -11.97
CA ASP A 102 -20.21 7.59 -12.63
C ASP A 102 -20.55 9.09 -12.81
N ARG A 103 -20.28 9.92 -11.80
CA ARG A 103 -20.48 11.38 -11.86
C ARG A 103 -19.51 12.06 -12.83
N LEU A 104 -18.22 11.69 -12.80
CA LEU A 104 -17.23 12.24 -13.71
C LEU A 104 -17.58 11.96 -15.17
N ASN A 105 -18.03 10.73 -15.47
CA ASN A 105 -18.49 10.37 -16.80
C ASN A 105 -19.74 11.16 -17.22
N ALA A 106 -20.74 11.29 -16.34
CA ALA A 106 -21.97 12.00 -16.69
C ALA A 106 -21.77 13.50 -16.93
N GLU A 107 -20.89 14.14 -16.16
CA GLU A 107 -20.72 15.61 -16.18
C GLU A 107 -19.63 16.09 -17.12
N PHE A 108 -18.49 15.38 -17.20
CA PHE A 108 -17.30 15.88 -17.90
C PHE A 108 -17.08 15.23 -19.26
N LEU A 109 -17.37 13.93 -19.41
CA LEU A 109 -17.16 13.25 -20.70
C LEU A 109 -17.94 13.87 -21.88
N PRO A 110 -19.12 14.50 -21.69
CA PRO A 110 -19.81 15.20 -22.78
C PRO A 110 -19.12 16.49 -23.24
N LEU A 111 -18.17 17.03 -22.47
CA LEU A 111 -17.51 18.28 -22.80
C LEU A 111 -16.50 18.08 -23.94
N PRO A 112 -16.47 18.95 -24.97
CA PRO A 112 -15.63 18.76 -26.15
C PRO A 112 -14.12 18.81 -25.85
N CYS A 113 -13.72 19.32 -24.68
CA CYS A 113 -12.32 19.37 -24.24
C CYS A 113 -11.88 18.14 -23.43
N VAL A 114 -12.78 17.20 -23.12
CA VAL A 114 -12.47 16.02 -22.30
C VAL A 114 -12.37 14.80 -23.21
N GLY A 115 -11.17 14.22 -23.30
CA GLY A 115 -10.92 13.05 -24.16
C GLY A 115 -11.35 11.72 -23.54
N GLU A 116 -11.14 11.55 -22.23
CA GLU A 116 -11.46 10.33 -21.51
C GLU A 116 -11.64 10.60 -20.02
N VAL A 117 -12.45 9.77 -19.35
CA VAL A 117 -12.54 9.71 -17.90
C VAL A 117 -12.07 8.32 -17.47
N THR A 118 -10.93 8.23 -16.79
CA THR A 118 -10.39 6.98 -16.25
C THR A 118 -10.17 7.08 -14.75
N GLY A 119 -10.07 5.94 -14.09
CA GLY A 119 -9.73 5.90 -12.68
C GLY A 119 -9.99 4.54 -12.06
N LEU A 120 -9.30 4.27 -10.94
CA LEU A 120 -9.46 3.07 -10.14
C LEU A 120 -9.46 3.45 -8.66
N GLY A 121 -10.53 3.10 -7.95
CA GLY A 121 -10.71 3.57 -6.58
C GLY A 121 -10.86 5.10 -6.57
N LEU A 122 -10.20 5.77 -5.63
CA LEU A 122 -10.24 7.25 -5.52
C LEU A 122 -9.05 7.93 -6.23
N MET A 123 -8.59 7.35 -7.33
CA MET A 123 -7.50 7.87 -8.16
C MET A 123 -7.97 7.89 -9.62
N GLY A 124 -7.81 9.03 -10.30
CA GLY A 124 -8.22 9.28 -11.69
C GLY A 124 -7.62 10.58 -12.20
#